data_AF-A0A2U9SGX2-F1
#
_entry.id   AF-A0A2U9SGX2-F1
#
_cell.length_a   1.000
_cell.length_b   1.000
_cell.length_c   1.000
_cell.angle_alpha   90.00
_cell.angle_beta   90.00
_cell.angle_gamma   90.00
#
_symmetry.space_group_name_H-M   'P 1'
#
loop_
_entity.id
_entity.type
_entity.pdbx_description
1 polymer ?
#
loop_
_entity_poly.entity_id
_entity_poly.type
_entity_poly.pdbx_seq_one_letter_code
_entity_poly.pdbx_strand_id
1 'polypeptide(L)'
;MILLSLLPALLAAERALGRLDQALADPARRRRLAADAARRSAAAVIRLDGHRLDAHDFQRALAAPEHAQGEAARAALLVPLFAQLPAGLTAALPPERTSVRPAAVPAREVDPGDVVAAVRASIAALEAVDLGDGEDLEDVEGDAAGTTPPPLTPWTRPWLDELHRRWSVAQGGRPVGLGDARAADAGPALEAVAEALAAAPGLLGAASAIRALALRPDPGAPERRGPDDDAESAALRAAVAAERPPTSWWSVVVWLAAPELIREACRLHHAWPPLTAALARDVTGYRLALAGTEGAWTRWVLDSVPELVAHELERLRHLDLVQEHWEARLAATPRRSSSRLPDVLDWLHDRPAFTISRAAGELKGRCGLSLRGVHLLVEQLAKAGVVRDIADRGGERVWACDLSFLPPGR
;
A
#
# COMPACT_ATOMS: atom_id res chain seq x y z
N MET A 1 36.34 11.12 13.82
CA MET A 1 35.79 10.70 15.13
C MET A 1 34.33 10.24 15.07
N ILE A 2 33.44 10.90 14.31
CA ILE A 2 32.00 10.55 14.26
C ILE A 2 31.75 9.11 13.73
N LEU A 3 32.41 8.70 12.64
CA LEU A 3 32.28 7.34 12.09
C LEU A 3 32.63 6.22 13.11
N LEU A 4 33.68 6.40 13.91
CA LEU A 4 34.07 5.41 14.93
C LEU A 4 33.02 5.28 16.04
N SER A 5 32.28 6.35 16.34
CA SER A 5 31.20 6.32 17.33
C SER A 5 29.90 5.68 16.82
N LEU A 6 29.73 5.59 15.50
CA LEU A 6 28.56 4.99 14.84
C LEU A 6 28.77 3.52 14.47
N LEU A 7 30.02 3.05 14.46
CA LEU A 7 30.37 1.70 13.99
C LEU A 7 29.60 0.57 14.71
N PRO A 8 29.42 0.58 16.05
CA PRO A 8 28.64 -0.47 16.71
C PRO A 8 27.16 -0.51 16.25
N ALA A 9 26.54 0.66 16.10
CA ALA A 9 25.15 0.78 15.65
C ALA A 9 25.01 0.36 14.18
N LEU A 10 25.95 0.76 13.32
CA LEU A 10 25.99 0.35 11.92
C LEU A 10 26.08 -1.18 11.78
N LEU A 11 27.01 -1.81 12.49
CA LEU A 11 27.16 -3.26 12.46
C LEU A 11 25.95 -4.00 13.03
N ALA A 12 25.27 -3.44 14.04
CA ALA A 12 24.03 -4.00 14.56
C ALA A 12 22.90 -3.93 13.53
N ALA A 13 22.75 -2.79 12.85
CA ALA A 13 21.75 -2.57 11.82
C ALA A 13 21.97 -3.46 10.60
N GLU A 14 23.18 -3.55 10.06
CA GLU A 14 23.48 -4.40 8.90
C GLU A 14 23.28 -5.89 9.22
N ARG A 15 23.70 -6.36 10.40
CA ARG A 15 23.43 -7.74 10.84
C ARG A 15 21.93 -8.01 11.03
N ALA A 16 21.17 -7.00 11.45
CA ALA A 16 19.73 -7.14 11.55
C ALA A 16 19.11 -7.28 10.15
N LEU A 17 19.45 -6.40 9.21
CA LEU A 17 18.97 -6.47 7.83
C LEU A 17 19.32 -7.81 7.16
N GLY A 18 20.56 -8.30 7.33
CA GLY A 18 20.95 -9.62 6.80
C GLY A 18 20.14 -10.78 7.39
N ARG A 19 19.79 -10.74 8.68
CA ARG A 19 18.91 -11.74 9.31
C ARG A 19 17.48 -11.67 8.76
N LEU A 20 16.96 -10.48 8.51
CA LEU A 20 15.65 -10.30 7.89
C LEU A 20 15.64 -10.84 6.46
N ASP A 21 16.67 -10.53 5.68
CA ASP A 21 16.82 -11.00 4.30
C ASP A 21 16.85 -12.53 4.22
N GLN A 22 17.64 -13.16 5.09
CA GLN A 22 17.70 -14.62 5.19
C GLN A 22 16.36 -15.23 5.61
N ALA A 23 15.66 -14.63 6.58
CA ALA A 23 14.36 -15.14 7.03
C ALA A 23 13.28 -15.07 5.94
N LEU A 24 13.45 -14.18 4.96
CA LEU A 24 12.53 -13.97 3.83
C LEU A 24 12.95 -14.68 2.54
N ALA A 25 13.93 -15.60 2.61
CA ALA A 25 14.30 -16.44 1.49
C ALA A 25 13.13 -17.33 1.00
N ASP A 26 12.24 -17.75 1.90
CA ASP A 26 11.02 -18.47 1.55
C ASP A 26 10.00 -17.52 0.88
N PRO A 27 9.63 -17.75 -0.40
CA PRO A 27 8.68 -16.92 -1.13
C PRO A 27 7.30 -16.82 -0.46
N ALA A 28 6.81 -17.88 0.19
CA ALA A 28 5.47 -17.87 0.81
C ALA A 28 5.45 -16.95 2.03
N ARG A 29 6.44 -17.12 2.93
CA ARG A 29 6.65 -16.24 4.09
C ARG A 29 6.84 -14.78 3.67
N ARG A 30 7.65 -14.55 2.63
CA ARG A 30 7.87 -13.22 2.06
C ARG A 30 6.58 -12.58 1.55
N ARG A 31 5.73 -13.31 0.83
CA ARG A 31 4.43 -12.81 0.36
C ARG A 31 3.50 -12.43 1.52
N ARG A 32 3.37 -13.30 2.53
CA ARG A 32 2.54 -13.03 3.71
C ARG A 32 3.00 -11.77 4.45
N LEU A 33 4.31 -11.65 4.69
CA LEU A 33 4.86 -10.46 5.34
C LEU A 33 4.70 -9.20 4.48
N ALA A 34 4.90 -9.28 3.17
CA ALA A 34 4.72 -8.14 2.28
C ALA A 34 3.28 -7.61 2.30
N ALA A 35 2.28 -8.49 2.29
CA ALA A 35 0.87 -8.10 2.41
C ALA A 35 0.57 -7.43 3.77
N ASP A 36 1.11 -7.97 4.87
CA ASP A 36 0.99 -7.38 6.21
C ASP A 36 1.69 -6.01 6.31
N ALA A 37 2.93 -5.94 5.83
CA ALA A 37 3.73 -4.73 5.80
C ALA A 37 3.09 -3.64 4.95
N ALA A 38 2.42 -3.99 3.84
CA ALA A 38 1.71 -3.03 3.00
C ALA A 38 0.55 -2.36 3.74
N ARG A 39 -0.24 -3.14 4.49
CA ARG A 39 -1.32 -2.60 5.34
C ARG A 39 -0.80 -1.69 6.44
N ARG A 40 0.27 -2.12 7.11
CA ARG A 40 0.93 -1.31 8.16
C ARG A 40 1.53 -0.02 7.62
N SER A 41 2.15 -0.08 6.45
CA SER A 41 2.77 1.09 5.81
C SER A 41 1.71 2.08 5.31
N ALA A 42 0.59 1.59 4.78
CA ALA A 42 -0.55 2.44 4.43
C ALA A 42 -1.11 3.19 5.66
N ALA A 43 -1.34 2.48 6.77
CA ALA A 43 -1.76 3.10 8.02
C ALA A 43 -0.71 4.09 8.58
N ALA A 44 0.58 3.75 8.43
CA ALA A 44 1.69 4.58 8.85
C ALA A 44 1.74 5.92 8.11
N VAL A 45 1.45 5.93 6.80
CA VAL A 45 1.38 7.18 6.01
C VAL A 45 0.31 8.12 6.56
N ILE A 46 -0.89 7.63 6.88
CA ILE A 46 -1.96 8.44 7.48
C ILE A 46 -1.49 9.07 8.80
N ARG A 47 -0.79 8.29 9.63
CA ARG A 47 -0.25 8.78 10.91
C ARG A 47 0.87 9.80 10.74
N LEU A 48 1.78 9.58 9.79
CA LEU A 48 2.88 10.50 9.48
C LEU A 48 2.36 11.85 8.98
N ASP A 49 1.26 11.82 8.24
CA ASP A 49 0.50 12.98 7.79
C ASP A 49 -0.30 13.66 8.92
N GLY A 50 -0.25 13.13 10.14
CA GLY A 50 -0.85 13.73 11.34
C GLY A 50 -2.31 13.36 11.60
N HIS A 51 -2.84 12.38 10.85
CA HIS A 51 -4.21 11.89 10.98
C HIS A 51 -4.29 10.63 11.85
N ARG A 52 -5.48 10.40 12.42
CA ARG A 52 -5.78 9.17 13.17
C ARG A 52 -6.54 8.21 12.28
N LEU A 53 -6.23 6.92 12.39
CA LEU A 53 -6.90 5.86 11.66
C LEU A 53 -7.53 4.89 12.64
N ASP A 54 -8.85 4.74 12.57
CA ASP A 54 -9.56 3.71 13.32
C ASP A 54 -9.33 2.34 12.67
N ALA A 55 -9.07 1.32 13.50
CA ALA A 55 -8.74 -0.02 13.04
C ALA A 55 -9.93 -0.72 12.37
N HIS A 56 -11.13 -0.52 12.91
CA HIS A 56 -12.33 -1.14 12.41
C HIS A 56 -12.75 -0.49 11.10
N ASP A 57 -12.66 0.83 10.99
CA ASP A 57 -12.98 1.54 9.75
C ASP A 57 -11.96 1.22 8.66
N PHE A 58 -10.68 1.08 8.99
CA PHE A 58 -9.67 0.62 8.03
C PHE A 58 -9.94 -0.82 7.56
N GLN A 59 -10.28 -1.74 8.47
CA GLN A 59 -10.68 -3.11 8.09
C GLN A 59 -11.89 -3.14 7.16
N ARG A 60 -12.92 -2.33 7.42
CA ARG A 60 -14.07 -2.19 6.53
C ARG A 60 -13.66 -1.63 5.17
N ALA A 61 -12.83 -0.59 5.14
CA ALA A 61 -12.34 0.00 3.91
C ALA A 61 -11.49 -0.96 3.07
N LEU A 62 -10.75 -1.88 3.69
CA LEU A 62 -10.05 -2.94 2.96
C LEU A 62 -11.01 -3.89 2.26
N ALA A 63 -12.13 -4.24 2.90
CA ALA A 63 -13.14 -5.12 2.34
C ALA A 63 -13.90 -4.47 1.17
N ALA A 64 -14.36 -3.23 1.38
CA ALA A 64 -15.25 -2.50 0.48
C ALA A 64 -14.79 -1.02 0.32
N PRO A 65 -13.68 -0.75 -0.37
CA PRO A 65 -13.09 0.58 -0.51
C PRO A 65 -14.02 1.57 -1.20
N GLU A 66 -14.91 1.10 -2.08
CA GLU A 66 -15.91 1.91 -2.79
C GLU A 66 -16.96 2.52 -1.86
N HIS A 67 -17.13 1.97 -0.66
CA HIS A 67 -18.06 2.47 0.36
C HIS A 67 -17.35 3.24 1.48
N ALA A 68 -16.01 3.23 1.48
CA ALA A 68 -15.23 3.90 2.51
C ALA A 68 -15.10 5.40 2.23
N GLN A 69 -14.94 6.19 3.29
CA GLN A 69 -14.68 7.63 3.20
C GLN A 69 -13.51 8.04 4.11
N GLY A 70 -12.95 9.22 3.85
CA GLY A 70 -11.90 9.83 4.65
C GLY A 70 -10.60 9.00 4.72
N GLU A 71 -9.93 9.05 5.87
CA GLU A 71 -8.61 8.45 6.05
C GLU A 71 -8.59 6.93 5.89
N ALA A 72 -9.69 6.24 6.23
CA ALA A 72 -9.80 4.80 6.06
C ALA A 72 -9.82 4.40 4.57
N ALA A 73 -10.54 5.15 3.74
CA ALA A 73 -10.55 4.95 2.29
C ALA A 73 -9.16 5.21 1.70
N ARG A 74 -8.55 6.34 2.07
CA ARG A 74 -7.20 6.70 1.64
C ARG A 74 -6.17 5.64 2.01
N ALA A 75 -6.19 5.14 3.25
CA ALA A 75 -5.33 4.04 3.69
C ALA A 75 -5.56 2.78 2.86
N ALA A 76 -6.81 2.39 2.61
CA ALA A 76 -7.13 1.20 1.82
C ALA A 76 -6.63 1.30 0.37
N LEU A 77 -6.69 2.49 -0.23
CA LEU A 77 -6.17 2.75 -1.58
C LEU A 77 -4.63 2.76 -1.65
N LEU A 78 -3.94 3.02 -0.53
CA LEU A 78 -2.48 2.92 -0.45
C LEU A 78 -1.96 1.48 -0.36
N VAL A 79 -2.77 0.52 0.11
CA VAL A 79 -2.31 -0.88 0.28
C VAL A 79 -1.85 -1.52 -1.03
N PRO A 80 -2.59 -1.42 -2.16
CA PRO A 80 -2.12 -1.95 -3.44
C PRO A 80 -0.80 -1.32 -3.91
N LEU A 81 -0.58 -0.03 -3.63
CA LEU A 81 0.69 0.63 -3.95
C LEU A 81 1.83 0.00 -3.15
N PHE A 82 1.70 -0.08 -1.82
CA PHE A 82 2.74 -0.68 -0.99
C PHE A 82 2.99 -2.17 -1.27
N ALA A 83 1.95 -2.92 -1.63
CA ALA A 83 2.08 -4.33 -1.99
C ALA A 83 2.85 -4.54 -3.31
N GLN A 84 2.81 -3.56 -4.22
CA GLN A 84 3.48 -3.66 -5.52
C GLN A 84 4.93 -3.17 -5.47
N LEU A 85 5.27 -2.24 -4.57
CA LEU A 85 6.63 -1.67 -4.49
C LEU A 85 7.74 -2.73 -4.40
N PRO A 86 7.65 -3.79 -3.57
CA PRO A 86 8.69 -4.82 -3.51
C PRO A 86 8.88 -5.63 -4.80
N ALA A 87 7.85 -5.71 -5.64
CA ALA A 87 7.90 -6.39 -6.93
C ALA A 87 8.30 -5.45 -8.09
N GLY A 88 8.43 -4.15 -7.83
CA GLY A 88 8.68 -3.12 -8.82
C GLY A 88 7.39 -2.49 -9.37
N LEU A 89 7.47 -1.20 -9.71
CA LEU A 89 6.38 -0.47 -10.36
C LEU A 89 6.37 -0.76 -11.86
N THR A 90 5.22 -1.12 -12.43
CA THR A 90 5.04 -1.23 -13.87
C THR A 90 4.39 0.04 -14.43
N ALA A 91 4.80 0.47 -15.63
CA ALA A 91 4.23 1.67 -16.28
C ALA A 91 2.74 1.52 -16.64
N ALA A 92 2.25 0.28 -16.74
CA ALA A 92 0.82 0.01 -16.76
C ALA A 92 0.28 0.15 -15.34
N LEU A 93 -0.59 1.14 -15.14
CA LEU A 93 -1.58 1.08 -14.06
C LEU A 93 -2.22 -0.31 -14.14
N PRO A 94 -2.32 -1.06 -13.01
CA PRO A 94 -3.11 -2.28 -13.02
C PRO A 94 -4.48 -1.93 -13.61
N PRO A 95 -5.06 -2.77 -14.49
CA PRO A 95 -6.31 -2.43 -15.14
C PRO A 95 -7.28 -1.98 -14.06
N GLU A 96 -7.74 -0.73 -14.15
CA GLU A 96 -8.87 -0.27 -13.38
C GLU A 96 -9.93 -1.35 -13.57
N ARG A 97 -10.27 -2.07 -12.50
CA ARG A 97 -11.53 -2.78 -12.48
C ARG A 97 -12.55 -1.66 -12.48
N THR A 98 -12.95 -1.25 -13.68
CA THR A 98 -13.95 -0.26 -13.98
C THR A 98 -15.19 -0.62 -13.17
N SER A 99 -15.34 0.00 -12.01
CA SER A 99 -16.68 0.29 -11.53
C SER A 99 -17.21 1.28 -12.56
N VAL A 100 -17.96 0.78 -13.53
CA VAL A 100 -18.78 1.62 -14.39
C VAL A 100 -19.75 2.32 -13.44
N ARG A 101 -19.36 3.52 -13.00
CA ARG A 101 -20.27 4.47 -12.38
C ARG A 101 -21.05 5.04 -13.57
N PRO A 102 -22.36 4.78 -13.70
CA PRO A 102 -23.15 5.48 -14.69
C PRO A 102 -22.97 6.98 -14.41
N ALA A 103 -22.67 7.76 -15.44
CA ALA A 103 -22.57 9.19 -15.33
C ALA A 103 -23.83 9.72 -14.63
N ALA A 104 -23.65 10.50 -13.56
CA ALA A 104 -24.76 11.21 -12.94
C ALA A 104 -25.35 12.16 -13.99
N VAL A 105 -26.47 11.76 -14.58
CA VAL A 105 -27.31 12.65 -15.38
C VAL A 105 -27.80 13.75 -14.43
N PRO A 106 -27.65 15.04 -14.78
CA PRO A 106 -28.12 16.12 -13.92
C PRO A 106 -29.63 15.95 -13.70
N ALA A 107 -30.05 16.10 -12.43
CA ALA A 107 -31.43 15.97 -12.00
C ALA A 107 -32.34 16.91 -12.79
N ARG A 108 -33.01 16.35 -13.80
CA ARG A 108 -34.25 16.86 -14.36
C ARG A 108 -35.34 15.97 -13.80
N GLU A 109 -36.45 16.53 -13.32
CA GLU A 109 -37.62 15.75 -12.92
C GLU A 109 -38.02 14.86 -14.10
N VAL A 110 -37.75 13.56 -13.97
CA VAL A 110 -38.10 12.55 -14.97
C VAL A 110 -39.51 12.09 -14.63
N ASP A 111 -40.44 12.29 -15.57
CA ASP A 111 -41.80 11.79 -15.49
C ASP A 111 -41.75 10.24 -15.37
N PRO A 112 -42.46 9.62 -14.40
CA PRO A 112 -42.49 8.15 -14.25
C PRO A 112 -42.76 7.37 -15.55
N GLY A 113 -43.43 7.99 -16.53
CA GLY A 113 -43.63 7.43 -17.87
C GLY A 113 -42.34 7.20 -18.66
N ASP A 114 -41.34 8.06 -18.52
CA ASP A 114 -40.07 8.01 -19.26
C ASP A 114 -39.15 6.89 -18.76
N VAL A 115 -39.22 6.57 -17.46
CA VAL A 115 -38.45 5.46 -16.86
C VAL A 115 -38.97 4.12 -17.37
N VAL A 116 -40.29 3.95 -17.47
CA VAL A 116 -40.90 2.71 -17.98
C VAL A 116 -40.62 2.54 -19.48
N ALA A 117 -40.62 3.63 -20.26
CA ALA A 117 -40.24 3.61 -21.67
C ALA A 117 -38.76 3.23 -21.87
N ALA A 118 -37.85 3.79 -21.06
CA ALA A 118 -36.42 3.49 -21.11
C ALA A 118 -36.10 2.03 -20.72
N VAL A 119 -36.81 1.49 -19.71
CA VAL A 119 -36.68 0.08 -19.31
C VAL A 119 -37.22 -0.85 -20.38
N ARG A 120 -38.36 -0.54 -21.00
CA ARG A 120 -38.89 -1.34 -22.12
C ARG A 120 -37.99 -1.31 -23.35
N ALA A 121 -37.39 -0.17 -23.67
CA ALA A 121 -36.42 -0.07 -24.77
C ALA A 121 -35.16 -0.90 -24.48
N SER A 122 -34.71 -0.95 -23.23
CA SER A 122 -33.56 -1.76 -22.81
C SER A 122 -33.84 -3.26 -22.86
N ILE A 123 -35.05 -3.68 -22.49
CA ILE A 123 -35.50 -5.07 -22.59
C ILE A 123 -35.65 -5.48 -24.06
N ALA A 124 -36.27 -4.64 -24.89
CA ALA A 124 -36.38 -4.90 -26.33
C ALA A 124 -35.02 -4.97 -27.03
N ALA A 125 -34.04 -4.17 -26.61
CA ALA A 125 -32.67 -4.24 -27.12
C ALA A 125 -31.92 -5.51 -26.67
N LEU A 126 -32.23 -6.04 -25.49
CA LEU A 126 -31.70 -7.32 -24.99
C LEU A 126 -32.38 -8.52 -25.65
N GLU A 127 -33.67 -8.42 -25.97
CA GLU A 127 -34.45 -9.46 -26.66
C GLU A 127 -34.16 -9.50 -28.17
N ALA A 128 -33.70 -8.40 -28.77
CA ALA A 128 -33.24 -8.34 -30.16
C ALA A 128 -31.83 -8.93 -30.37
N VAL A 129 -31.14 -9.31 -29.30
CA VAL A 129 -29.91 -10.12 -29.39
C VAL A 129 -30.32 -11.58 -29.57
N ASP A 130 -30.67 -11.91 -30.81
CA ASP A 130 -30.96 -13.28 -31.25
C ASP A 130 -29.66 -14.11 -31.20
N LEU A 131 -29.66 -15.17 -30.38
CA LEU A 131 -28.62 -16.20 -30.37
C LEU A 131 -28.84 -17.10 -31.59
N GLY A 132 -28.39 -16.64 -32.75
CA GLY A 132 -28.31 -17.45 -33.97
C GLY A 132 -27.31 -18.59 -33.82
N ASP A 133 -27.81 -19.80 -34.06
CA ASP A 133 -27.09 -21.06 -34.21
C ASP A 133 -25.98 -21.01 -35.28
N GLY A 134 -24.88 -21.72 -34.99
CA GLY A 134 -23.92 -22.38 -35.88
C GLY A 134 -23.51 -21.74 -37.21
N GLU A 135 -22.21 -21.43 -37.35
CA GLU A 135 -21.29 -22.08 -38.30
C GLU A 135 -19.86 -21.53 -38.16
N ASP A 136 -18.90 -22.47 -38.17
CA ASP A 136 -17.45 -22.40 -38.33
C ASP A 136 -16.76 -21.03 -38.44
N LEU A 137 -15.92 -20.73 -37.45
CA LEU A 137 -14.76 -19.85 -37.64
C LEU A 137 -13.49 -20.60 -37.24
N GLU A 138 -12.67 -20.77 -38.28
CA GLU A 138 -11.34 -21.34 -38.32
C GLU A 138 -10.43 -20.85 -37.20
N ASP A 139 -9.52 -21.74 -36.80
CA ASP A 139 -8.36 -21.49 -35.94
C ASP A 139 -7.64 -20.18 -36.33
N VAL A 140 -7.88 -19.12 -35.56
CA VAL A 140 -6.93 -18.01 -35.44
C VAL A 140 -6.19 -18.18 -34.13
N GLU A 141 -5.17 -19.03 -34.21
CA GLU A 141 -4.06 -19.10 -33.27
C GLU A 141 -3.33 -17.74 -33.32
N GLY A 142 -3.78 -16.82 -32.46
CA GLY A 142 -3.24 -15.50 -32.28
C GLY A 142 -3.05 -15.23 -30.80
N ASP A 143 -2.11 -15.97 -30.21
CA ASP A 143 -1.61 -15.77 -28.84
C ASP A 143 -1.02 -14.36 -28.70
N ALA A 144 -1.88 -13.38 -28.49
CA ALA A 144 -1.50 -12.11 -27.88
C ALA A 144 -1.29 -12.38 -26.39
N ALA A 145 -0.22 -13.12 -26.08
CA ALA A 145 0.33 -13.19 -24.74
C ALA A 145 0.53 -11.75 -24.28
N GLY A 146 -0.35 -11.30 -23.36
CA GLY A 146 -0.32 -9.98 -22.78
C GLY A 146 1.02 -9.77 -22.09
N THR A 147 1.98 -9.20 -22.82
CA THR A 147 3.31 -8.91 -22.31
C THR A 147 3.13 -7.83 -21.25
N THR A 148 3.15 -8.26 -19.99
CA THR A 148 3.13 -7.35 -18.86
C THR A 148 4.39 -6.48 -19.00
N PRO A 149 4.27 -5.15 -19.07
CA PRO A 149 5.43 -4.30 -19.28
C PRO A 149 6.46 -4.52 -18.16
N PRO A 150 7.77 -4.47 -18.48
CA PRO A 150 8.81 -4.72 -17.49
C PRO A 150 8.72 -3.70 -16.35
N PRO A 151 9.18 -4.06 -15.14
CA PRO A 151 9.23 -3.14 -14.02
C PRO A 151 10.14 -1.96 -14.36
N LEU A 152 9.70 -0.76 -13.98
CA LEU A 152 10.46 0.47 -14.05
C LEU A 152 11.65 0.40 -13.09
N THR A 153 12.79 0.91 -13.55
CA THR A 153 13.99 1.01 -12.71
C THR A 153 13.74 2.00 -11.57
N PRO A 154 13.89 1.59 -10.30
CA PRO A 154 13.79 2.48 -9.15
C PRO A 154 14.69 3.72 -9.27
N TRP A 155 14.32 4.80 -8.57
CA TRP A 155 15.12 6.03 -8.54
C TRP A 155 15.41 6.62 -9.93
N THR A 156 14.47 6.45 -10.86
CA THR A 156 14.46 7.12 -12.16
C THR A 156 13.27 8.06 -12.28
N ARG A 157 13.33 9.03 -13.21
CA ARG A 157 12.20 9.94 -13.46
C ARG A 157 10.90 9.21 -13.81
N PRO A 158 10.88 8.20 -14.73
CA PRO A 158 9.66 7.45 -15.02
C PRO A 158 9.10 6.73 -13.79
N TRP A 159 9.97 6.24 -12.90
CA TRP A 159 9.57 5.57 -11.67
C TRP A 159 8.95 6.54 -10.66
N LEU A 160 9.54 7.72 -10.46
CA LEU A 160 8.96 8.77 -9.62
C LEU A 160 7.63 9.29 -10.16
N ASP A 161 7.49 9.39 -11.48
CA ASP A 161 6.23 9.77 -12.12
C ASP A 161 5.12 8.72 -11.90
N GLU A 162 5.44 7.44 -12.08
CA GLU A 162 4.50 6.35 -11.80
C GLU A 162 4.12 6.30 -10.31
N LEU A 163 5.09 6.50 -9.41
CA LEU A 163 4.85 6.58 -7.97
C LEU A 163 3.87 7.73 -7.65
N HIS A 164 4.06 8.90 -8.26
CA HIS A 164 3.16 10.04 -8.10
C HIS A 164 1.76 9.78 -8.66
N ARG A 165 1.66 9.14 -9.83
CA ARG A 165 0.36 8.77 -10.43
C ARG A 165 -0.45 7.88 -9.49
N ARG A 166 0.18 6.84 -8.94
CA ARG A 166 -0.47 5.91 -8.01
C ARG A 166 -0.79 6.55 -6.66
N TRP A 167 0.09 7.40 -6.15
CA TRP A 167 -0.18 8.18 -4.95
C TRP A 167 -1.36 9.13 -5.14
N SER A 168 -1.45 9.82 -6.28
CA SER A 168 -2.57 10.74 -6.60
C SER A 168 -3.92 10.02 -6.61
N VAL A 169 -3.97 8.79 -7.14
CA VAL A 169 -5.17 7.93 -7.06
C VAL A 169 -5.51 7.61 -5.61
N ALA A 170 -4.52 7.27 -4.79
CA ALA A 170 -4.74 6.97 -3.39
C ALA A 170 -5.23 8.17 -2.58
N GLN A 171 -4.96 9.39 -3.03
CA GLN A 171 -5.52 10.64 -2.47
C GLN A 171 -6.95 10.93 -2.96
N GLY A 172 -7.58 10.03 -3.72
CA GLY A 172 -8.90 10.20 -4.30
C GLY A 172 -8.92 11.05 -5.57
N GLY A 173 -7.75 11.37 -6.12
CA GLY A 173 -7.60 12.09 -7.38
C GLY A 173 -7.60 11.17 -8.62
N ARG A 174 -7.46 11.77 -9.80
CA ARG A 174 -7.15 11.05 -11.03
C ARG A 174 -5.65 10.70 -11.07
N PRO A 175 -5.23 9.68 -11.84
CA PRO A 175 -3.81 9.42 -12.05
C PRO A 175 -3.18 10.60 -12.82
N VAL A 176 -2.42 11.43 -12.12
CA VAL A 176 -1.74 12.60 -12.68
C VAL A 176 -0.23 12.43 -12.47
N GLY A 177 0.53 12.66 -13.54
CA GLY A 177 1.99 12.65 -13.50
C GLY A 177 2.56 13.75 -12.60
N LEU A 178 3.88 13.83 -12.52
CA LEU A 178 4.54 14.95 -11.86
C LEU A 178 4.18 16.24 -12.60
N GLY A 179 3.66 17.24 -11.88
CA GLY A 179 3.51 18.59 -12.43
C GLY A 179 4.86 19.22 -12.72
N ASP A 180 4.89 20.26 -13.57
CA ASP A 180 6.12 20.86 -14.11
C ASP A 180 7.17 21.19 -13.04
N ALA A 181 6.76 21.78 -11.91
CA ALA A 181 7.66 22.14 -10.81
C ALA A 181 8.31 20.90 -10.18
N ARG A 182 7.56 19.82 -9.95
CA ARG A 182 8.07 18.55 -9.40
C ARG A 182 8.91 17.80 -10.41
N ALA A 183 8.54 17.84 -11.69
CA ALA A 183 9.30 17.23 -12.77
C ALA A 183 10.67 17.92 -12.95
N ALA A 184 10.72 19.24 -12.82
CA ALA A 184 11.97 20.01 -12.83
C ALA A 184 12.86 19.68 -11.62
N ASP A 185 12.27 19.56 -10.42
CA ASP A 185 13.01 19.23 -9.20
C ASP A 185 13.45 17.75 -9.11
N ALA A 186 12.84 16.87 -9.90
CA ALA A 186 13.15 15.44 -9.89
C ALA A 186 14.60 15.13 -10.31
N GLY A 187 15.17 15.89 -11.25
CA GLY A 187 16.58 15.74 -11.64
C GLY A 187 17.54 15.98 -10.46
N PRO A 188 17.55 17.18 -9.88
CA PRO A 188 18.37 17.52 -8.72
C PRO A 188 18.13 16.60 -7.51
N ALA A 189 16.90 16.12 -7.29
CA ALA A 189 16.61 15.19 -6.21
C ALA A 189 17.27 13.81 -6.43
N LEU A 190 17.22 13.29 -7.66
CA LEU A 190 17.86 12.01 -8.01
C LEU A 190 19.39 12.11 -7.99
N GLU A 191 19.95 13.25 -8.40
CA GLU A 191 21.38 13.54 -8.28
C GLU A 191 21.82 13.53 -6.80
N ALA A 192 21.08 14.20 -5.92
CA ALA A 192 21.37 14.21 -4.48
C ALA A 192 21.32 12.79 -3.85
N VAL A 193 20.39 11.94 -4.31
CA VAL A 193 20.34 10.52 -3.89
C VAL A 193 21.60 9.78 -4.37
N ALA A 194 21.97 9.94 -5.64
CA ALA A 194 23.14 9.29 -6.21
C ALA A 194 24.44 9.74 -5.52
N GLU A 195 24.59 11.04 -5.25
CA GLU A 195 25.72 11.61 -4.52
C GLU A 195 25.83 11.04 -3.10
N ALA A 196 24.71 10.96 -2.37
CA ALA A 196 24.69 10.40 -1.02
C ALA A 196 25.10 8.92 -0.99
N LEU A 197 24.61 8.13 -1.96
CA LEU A 197 24.97 6.71 -2.12
C LEU A 197 26.43 6.52 -2.55
N ALA A 198 26.99 7.45 -3.33
CA ALA A 198 28.40 7.44 -3.71
C ALA A 198 29.32 7.86 -2.56
N ALA A 199 28.89 8.80 -1.72
CA ALA A 199 29.65 9.34 -0.61
C ALA A 199 29.83 8.34 0.55
N ALA A 200 28.86 7.47 0.78
CA ALA A 200 28.95 6.43 1.80
C ALA A 200 28.23 5.14 1.37
N PRO A 201 28.85 3.96 1.55
CA PRO A 201 28.20 2.70 1.20
C PRO A 201 27.10 2.31 2.20
N GLY A 202 26.22 1.41 1.76
CA GLY A 202 25.28 0.73 2.65
C GLY A 202 24.29 1.66 3.32
N LEU A 203 24.00 1.37 4.59
CA LEU A 203 22.96 2.07 5.34
C LEU A 203 23.30 3.54 5.62
N LEU A 204 24.59 3.92 5.63
CA LEU A 204 25.01 5.30 5.80
C LEU A 204 24.60 6.17 4.61
N GLY A 205 24.89 5.73 3.39
CA GLY A 205 24.49 6.43 2.17
C GLY A 205 22.97 6.49 2.03
N ALA A 206 22.28 5.38 2.34
CA ALA A 206 20.82 5.37 2.36
C ALA A 206 20.25 6.37 3.37
N ALA A 207 20.80 6.45 4.59
CA ALA A 207 20.36 7.41 5.59
C ALA A 207 20.57 8.86 5.11
N SER A 208 21.73 9.19 4.54
CA SER A 208 22.00 10.53 4.00
C SER A 208 21.07 10.86 2.82
N ALA A 209 20.81 9.91 1.91
CA ALA A 209 19.87 10.08 0.80
C ALA A 209 18.43 10.34 1.29
N ILE A 210 17.96 9.56 2.26
CA ILE A 210 16.63 9.73 2.86
C ILE A 210 16.51 11.11 3.51
N ARG A 211 17.54 11.55 4.25
CA ARG A 211 17.56 12.89 4.87
C ARG A 211 17.53 14.00 3.82
N ALA A 212 18.35 13.85 2.78
CA ALA A 212 18.44 14.83 1.70
C ALA A 212 17.08 15.04 1.05
N LEU A 213 16.34 13.96 0.77
CA LEU A 213 14.98 14.01 0.25
C LEU A 213 13.99 14.61 1.25
N ALA A 214 13.98 14.12 2.50
CA ALA A 214 13.02 14.54 3.51
C ALA A 214 13.09 16.05 3.84
N LEU A 215 14.28 16.66 3.70
CA LEU A 215 14.49 18.09 3.91
C LEU A 215 14.21 18.96 2.67
N ARG A 216 13.90 18.37 1.51
CA ARG A 216 13.62 19.17 0.31
C ARG A 216 12.30 19.93 0.47
N PRO A 217 12.26 21.21 0.07
CA PRO A 217 11.02 21.97 0.01
C PRO A 217 10.07 21.35 -1.03
N ASP A 218 8.76 21.55 -0.87
CA ASP A 218 7.80 21.11 -1.90
C ASP A 218 7.85 22.08 -3.10
N PRO A 219 8.28 21.62 -4.29
CA PRO A 219 8.35 22.48 -5.45
C PRO A 219 6.93 22.85 -5.92
N GLY A 220 6.65 24.14 -6.01
CA GLY A 220 5.34 24.68 -6.37
C GLY A 220 4.43 25.04 -5.19
N ALA A 221 4.87 24.83 -3.94
CA ALA A 221 4.26 25.52 -2.82
C ALA A 221 4.46 27.05 -3.03
N PRO A 222 3.41 27.87 -2.88
CA PRO A 222 3.56 29.31 -3.07
C PRO A 222 4.68 29.83 -2.17
N GLU A 223 5.70 30.48 -2.74
CA GLU A 223 6.63 31.30 -1.97
C GLU A 223 5.76 32.28 -1.18
N ARG A 224 5.68 32.11 0.14
CA ARG A 224 5.01 33.09 0.99
C ARG A 224 5.90 34.33 1.07
N ARG A 225 5.90 35.15 0.02
CA ARG A 225 6.29 36.55 0.10
C ARG A 225 5.09 37.32 0.65
N GLY A 226 5.11 37.56 1.96
CA GLY A 226 4.37 38.65 2.57
C GLY A 226 5.25 39.90 2.61
N PRO A 227 4.75 41.09 2.25
CA PRO A 227 5.38 42.35 2.61
C PRO A 227 5.14 42.60 4.11
N ASP A 228 6.20 42.98 4.83
CA ASP A 228 6.26 43.26 6.28
C ASP A 228 5.91 42.08 7.21
N ASP A 229 6.88 41.20 7.47
CA ASP A 229 6.76 40.14 8.47
C ASP A 229 7.24 40.62 9.85
N ASP A 230 6.31 40.94 10.75
CA ASP A 230 6.57 41.03 12.18
C ASP A 230 7.14 39.69 12.69
N ALA A 231 8.28 39.74 13.38
CA ALA A 231 9.01 38.57 13.87
C ALA A 231 8.14 37.62 14.72
N GLU A 232 7.13 38.16 15.39
CA GLU A 232 6.19 37.40 16.22
C GLU A 232 5.17 36.61 15.37
N SER A 233 4.72 37.17 14.24
CA SER A 233 3.88 36.46 13.26
C SER A 233 4.65 35.41 12.47
N ALA A 234 5.95 35.65 12.21
CA ALA A 234 6.87 34.66 11.64
C ALA A 234 7.15 33.53 12.63
N ALA A 235 7.36 33.84 13.91
CA ALA A 235 7.55 32.85 14.98
C ALA A 235 6.29 32.02 15.25
N LEU A 236 5.10 32.63 15.26
CA LEU A 236 3.83 31.93 15.40
C LEU A 236 3.55 31.03 14.20
N ARG A 237 3.84 31.49 12.96
CA ARG A 237 3.77 30.64 11.77
C ARG A 237 4.81 29.53 11.78
N ALA A 238 6.02 29.77 12.28
CA ALA A 238 7.04 28.74 12.46
C ALA A 238 6.64 27.73 13.53
N ALA A 239 5.96 28.15 14.60
CA ALA A 239 5.42 27.27 15.63
C ALA A 239 4.23 26.44 15.10
N VAL A 240 3.30 27.04 14.36
CA VAL A 240 2.17 26.34 13.72
C VAL A 240 2.62 25.43 12.57
N ALA A 241 3.63 25.85 11.80
CA ALA A 241 4.28 24.99 10.79
C ALA A 241 5.15 23.91 11.43
N ALA A 242 5.67 24.11 12.65
CA ALA A 242 6.30 23.06 13.44
C ALA A 242 5.26 22.07 14.01
N GLU A 243 4.03 22.52 14.26
CA GLU A 243 2.93 21.63 14.66
C GLU A 243 2.47 20.74 13.50
N ARG A 244 2.29 21.29 12.29
CA ARG A 244 1.95 20.52 11.07
C ARG A 244 2.48 21.20 9.80
N PRO A 245 3.71 20.88 9.35
CA PRO A 245 4.13 21.31 8.03
C PRO A 245 3.24 20.59 7.00
N PRO A 246 2.77 21.26 5.93
CA PRO A 246 2.16 20.55 4.82
C PRO A 246 3.17 19.51 4.33
N THR A 247 2.73 18.25 4.27
CA THR A 247 3.61 17.14 3.89
C THR A 247 4.19 17.41 2.52
N SER A 248 5.49 17.68 2.43
CA SER A 248 6.13 17.89 1.13
C SER A 248 6.03 16.62 0.30
N TRP A 249 5.92 16.76 -1.03
CA TRP A 249 5.98 15.62 -1.93
C TRP A 249 7.19 14.73 -1.64
N TRP A 250 8.34 15.32 -1.32
CA TRP A 250 9.55 14.56 -1.00
C TRP A 250 9.47 13.79 0.32
N SER A 251 8.74 14.29 1.32
CA SER A 251 8.42 13.52 2.52
C SER A 251 7.57 12.30 2.17
N VAL A 252 6.58 12.46 1.28
CA VAL A 252 5.78 11.33 0.77
C VAL A 252 6.67 10.33 0.02
N VAL A 253 7.56 10.80 -0.85
CA VAL A 253 8.53 9.93 -1.54
C VAL A 253 9.35 9.15 -0.53
N VAL A 254 9.88 9.79 0.51
CA VAL A 254 10.61 9.09 1.59
C VAL A 254 9.75 8.01 2.23
N TRP A 255 8.48 8.31 2.54
CA TRP A 255 7.58 7.34 3.17
C TRP A 255 7.21 6.18 2.26
N LEU A 256 7.20 6.35 0.94
CA LEU A 256 6.88 5.28 0.00
C LEU A 256 8.13 4.49 -0.41
N ALA A 257 9.24 5.20 -0.62
CA ALA A 257 10.38 4.72 -1.39
C ALA A 257 11.62 4.42 -0.55
N ALA A 258 11.77 4.96 0.65
CA ALA A 258 12.97 4.73 1.47
C ALA A 258 13.32 3.24 1.71
N PRO A 259 12.36 2.31 1.84
CA PRO A 259 12.66 0.88 1.85
C PRO A 259 13.47 0.40 0.63
N GLU A 260 13.23 0.99 -0.54
CA GLU A 260 13.94 0.64 -1.77
C GLU A 260 15.39 1.12 -1.74
N LEU A 261 15.64 2.34 -1.22
CA LEU A 261 17.02 2.82 -1.00
C LEU A 261 17.78 1.89 -0.10
N ILE A 262 17.16 1.45 1.00
CA ILE A 262 17.81 0.54 1.94
C ILE A 262 18.09 -0.80 1.27
N ARG A 263 17.13 -1.35 0.51
CA ARG A 263 17.29 -2.61 -0.22
C ARG A 263 18.48 -2.54 -1.18
N GLU A 264 18.54 -1.52 -2.03
CA GLU A 264 19.61 -1.38 -3.02
C GLU A 264 20.97 -1.09 -2.37
N ALA A 265 21.02 -0.12 -1.45
CA ALA A 265 22.27 0.28 -0.81
C ALA A 265 22.87 -0.85 0.03
N CYS A 266 22.02 -1.62 0.73
CA CYS A 266 22.45 -2.76 1.56
C CYS A 266 22.46 -4.10 0.81
N ARG A 267 22.16 -4.11 -0.50
CA ARG A 267 22.15 -5.30 -1.38
C ARG A 267 21.27 -6.44 -0.85
N LEU A 268 20.09 -6.11 -0.34
CA LEU A 268 19.13 -7.10 0.13
C LEU A 268 18.41 -7.75 -1.06
N HIS A 269 18.28 -9.07 -1.04
CA HIS A 269 17.73 -9.85 -2.15
C HIS A 269 16.24 -10.15 -1.98
N HIS A 270 15.76 -10.19 -0.75
CA HIS A 270 14.42 -10.65 -0.38
C HIS A 270 13.69 -9.66 0.53
N ALA A 271 14.42 -8.99 1.41
CA ALA A 271 13.85 -8.06 2.38
C ALA A 271 13.51 -6.71 1.76
N TRP A 272 12.32 -6.22 2.10
CA TRP A 272 11.85 -4.87 1.85
C TRP A 272 11.44 -4.25 3.19
N PRO A 273 12.39 -3.72 3.98
CA PRO A 273 12.12 -3.30 5.35
C PRO A 273 11.11 -2.14 5.36
N PRO A 274 9.93 -2.26 6.01
CA PRO A 274 8.88 -1.25 5.96
C PRO A 274 9.21 -0.05 6.85
N LEU A 275 10.21 0.73 6.43
CA LEU A 275 10.74 1.88 7.17
C LEU A 275 9.63 2.86 7.54
N THR A 276 8.64 3.05 6.66
CA THR A 276 7.44 3.86 6.89
C THR A 276 6.75 3.52 8.21
N ALA A 277 6.61 2.23 8.51
CA ALA A 277 5.99 1.78 9.75
C ALA A 277 6.87 2.08 10.98
N ALA A 278 8.21 2.04 10.84
CA ALA A 278 9.12 2.48 11.90
C ALA A 278 9.01 3.99 12.14
N LEU A 279 9.05 4.81 11.08
CA LEU A 279 8.88 6.26 11.18
C LEU A 279 7.57 6.63 11.90
N ALA A 280 6.48 5.93 11.60
CA ALA A 280 5.18 6.20 12.20
C ALA A 280 5.04 5.74 13.66
N ARG A 281 5.90 4.83 14.15
CA ARG A 281 5.88 4.42 15.57
C ARG A 281 6.40 5.52 16.47
N ASP A 282 7.47 6.16 16.04
CA ASP A 282 8.11 7.26 16.74
C ASP A 282 8.15 8.51 15.84
N VAL A 283 6.96 9.05 15.54
CA VAL A 283 6.81 10.27 14.72
C VAL A 283 7.59 11.44 15.33
N THR A 284 7.60 11.54 16.66
CA THR A 284 8.31 12.60 17.38
C THR A 284 9.82 12.45 17.23
N GLY A 285 10.38 11.26 17.51
CA GLY A 285 11.81 11.02 17.34
C GLY A 285 12.26 11.14 15.89
N TYR A 286 11.46 10.67 14.93
CA TYR A 286 11.69 10.88 13.50
C TYR A 286 11.82 12.38 13.16
N ARG A 287 10.85 13.21 13.59
CA ARG A 287 10.86 14.65 13.31
C ARG A 287 12.02 15.37 14.00
N LEU A 288 12.32 15.02 15.26
CA LEU A 288 13.45 15.58 16.00
C LEU A 288 14.79 15.21 15.38
N ALA A 289 14.97 13.95 14.97
CA ALA A 289 16.18 13.48 14.30
C ALA A 289 16.37 14.17 12.94
N LEU A 290 15.29 14.34 12.18
CA LEU A 290 15.31 15.00 10.88
C LEU A 290 15.68 16.50 10.99
N ALA A 291 15.11 17.20 11.98
CA ALA A 291 15.43 18.60 12.26
C ALA A 291 16.84 18.81 12.87
N GLY A 292 17.45 17.72 13.37
CA GLY A 292 18.78 17.74 13.96
C GLY A 292 19.92 17.73 12.94
N THR A 293 21.12 17.44 13.45
CA THR A 293 22.33 17.28 12.62
C THR A 293 22.29 16.00 11.81
N GLU A 294 23.09 15.92 10.75
CA GLU A 294 23.24 14.68 9.97
C GLU A 294 23.66 13.50 10.86
N GLY A 295 24.61 13.70 11.78
CA GLY A 295 25.03 12.66 12.71
C GLY A 295 23.91 12.17 13.64
N ALA A 296 23.02 13.06 14.09
CA ALA A 296 21.86 12.70 14.92
C ALA A 296 20.84 11.89 14.11
N TRP A 297 20.57 12.32 12.87
CA TRP A 297 19.73 11.57 11.93
C TRP A 297 20.28 10.18 11.65
N THR A 298 21.56 10.08 11.24
CA THR A 298 22.20 8.81 10.92
C THR A 298 22.15 7.88 12.12
N ARG A 299 22.48 8.37 13.32
CA ARG A 299 22.38 7.58 14.55
C ARG A 299 20.97 7.07 14.79
N TRP A 300 19.96 7.93 14.67
CA TRP A 300 18.56 7.54 14.85
C TRP A 300 18.13 6.45 13.86
N VAL A 301 18.51 6.56 12.59
CA VAL A 301 18.25 5.50 11.58
C VAL A 301 18.94 4.20 11.98
N LEU A 302 20.23 4.25 12.34
CA LEU A 302 20.99 3.05 12.73
C LEU A 302 20.42 2.37 13.97
N ASP A 303 19.93 3.13 14.94
CA ASP A 303 19.32 2.60 16.17
C ASP A 303 17.90 2.06 15.89
N SER A 304 17.16 2.66 14.95
CA SER A 304 15.79 2.26 14.61
C SER A 304 15.71 0.98 13.75
N VAL A 305 16.72 0.72 12.90
CA VAL A 305 16.72 -0.43 11.99
C VAL A 305 16.69 -1.79 12.72
N PRO A 306 17.53 -2.05 13.75
CA PRO A 306 17.44 -3.27 14.55
C PRO A 306 16.06 -3.49 15.18
N GLU A 307 15.42 -2.44 15.69
CA GLU A 307 14.08 -2.52 16.29
C GLU A 307 13.00 -2.82 15.25
N LEU A 308 13.08 -2.17 14.08
CA LEU A 308 12.25 -2.48 12.92
C LEU A 308 12.38 -3.97 12.55
N VAL A 309 13.62 -4.45 12.36
CA VAL A 309 13.88 -5.84 11.99
C VAL A 309 13.35 -6.82 13.05
N ALA A 310 13.61 -6.55 14.33
CA ALA A 310 13.12 -7.40 15.41
C ALA A 310 11.59 -7.51 15.38
N HIS A 311 10.91 -6.40 15.11
CA HIS A 311 9.47 -6.41 14.91
C HIS A 311 9.04 -7.21 13.68
N GLU A 312 9.69 -7.04 12.53
CA GLU A 312 9.33 -7.78 11.32
C GLU A 312 9.54 -9.30 11.48
N LEU A 313 10.61 -9.71 12.17
CA LEU A 313 10.84 -11.12 12.50
C LEU A 313 9.77 -11.68 13.45
N GLU A 314 9.32 -10.90 14.43
CA GLU A 314 8.21 -11.28 15.29
C GLU A 314 6.90 -11.39 14.52
N ARG A 315 6.61 -10.44 13.63
CA ARG A 315 5.45 -10.51 12.73
C ARG A 315 5.50 -11.72 11.83
N LEU A 316 6.67 -12.05 11.28
CA LEU A 316 6.85 -13.23 10.45
C LEU A 316 6.47 -14.52 11.21
N ARG A 317 6.98 -14.68 12.43
CA ARG A 317 6.62 -15.81 13.32
C ARG A 317 5.13 -15.84 13.63
N HIS A 318 4.54 -14.68 13.93
CA HIS A 318 3.11 -14.59 14.19
C HIS A 318 2.27 -15.02 12.98
N LEU A 319 2.64 -14.59 11.77
CA LEU A 319 1.94 -14.98 10.53
C LEU A 319 2.06 -16.49 10.25
N ASP A 320 3.20 -17.11 10.56
CA ASP A 320 3.37 -18.56 10.46
C ASP A 320 2.45 -19.29 11.45
N LEU A 321 2.40 -18.85 12.72
CA LEU A 321 1.49 -19.41 13.71
C LEU A 321 0.01 -19.25 13.33
N VAL A 322 -0.37 -18.12 12.73
CA VAL A 322 -1.73 -17.89 12.25
C VAL A 322 -2.06 -18.86 11.10
N GLN A 323 -1.13 -19.06 10.17
CA GLN A 323 -1.28 -20.02 9.07
C GLN A 323 -1.49 -21.44 9.61
N GLU A 324 -0.60 -21.91 10.49
CA GLU A 324 -0.70 -23.23 11.12
C GLU A 324 -2.01 -23.40 11.90
N HIS A 325 -2.45 -22.35 12.59
CA HIS A 325 -3.71 -22.35 13.34
C HIS A 325 -4.94 -22.45 12.41
N TRP A 326 -4.94 -21.74 11.29
CA TRP A 326 -6.02 -21.85 10.30
C TRP A 326 -6.09 -23.24 9.69
N GLU A 327 -4.95 -23.82 9.33
CA GLU A 327 -4.86 -25.19 8.80
C GLU A 327 -5.36 -26.22 9.82
N ALA A 328 -4.94 -26.13 11.08
CA ALA A 328 -5.38 -27.03 12.14
C ALA A 328 -6.89 -26.98 12.38
N ARG A 329 -7.50 -25.78 12.38
CA ARG A 329 -8.95 -25.62 12.59
C ARG A 329 -9.76 -26.16 11.42
N LEU A 330 -9.26 -25.99 10.20
CA LEU A 330 -9.90 -26.54 9.01
C LEU A 330 -9.78 -28.06 8.95
N ALA A 331 -8.65 -28.63 9.36
CA ALA A 331 -8.45 -30.07 9.45
C ALA A 331 -9.37 -30.74 10.48
N ALA A 332 -9.68 -30.05 11.59
CA ALA A 332 -10.61 -30.54 12.61
C ALA A 332 -12.09 -30.50 12.19
N THR A 333 -12.42 -29.84 11.07
CA THR A 333 -13.81 -29.71 10.60
C THR A 333 -14.21 -30.93 9.78
N PRO A 334 -15.34 -31.62 10.06
CA PRO A 334 -15.70 -32.92 9.48
C PRO A 334 -16.08 -32.92 7.97
N ARG A 335 -15.85 -31.83 7.24
CA ARG A 335 -16.10 -31.74 5.78
C ARG A 335 -14.85 -32.16 5.00
N ARG A 336 -15.03 -32.79 3.83
CA ARG A 336 -13.94 -33.06 2.88
C ARG A 336 -13.15 -31.77 2.63
N SER A 337 -11.83 -31.82 2.87
CA SER A 337 -10.93 -30.70 2.56
C SER A 337 -10.97 -30.40 1.07
N SER A 338 -11.31 -29.17 0.69
CA SER A 338 -11.16 -28.73 -0.69
C SER A 338 -9.67 -28.63 -1.03
N SER A 339 -9.27 -29.12 -2.21
CA SER A 339 -7.89 -29.00 -2.71
C SER A 339 -7.45 -27.54 -2.89
N ARG A 340 -8.41 -26.61 -2.94
CA ARG A 340 -8.19 -25.16 -3.12
C ARG A 340 -7.97 -24.40 -1.79
N LEU A 341 -8.05 -25.09 -0.64
CA LEU A 341 -7.87 -24.45 0.66
C LEU A 341 -6.53 -23.74 0.83
N PRO A 342 -5.38 -24.28 0.38
CA PRO A 342 -4.10 -23.57 0.46
C PRO A 342 -4.14 -22.21 -0.27
N ASP A 343 -4.68 -22.17 -1.50
CA ASP A 343 -4.80 -20.92 -2.28
C ASP A 343 -5.71 -19.90 -1.60
N VAL A 344 -6.77 -20.37 -0.92
CA VAL A 344 -7.69 -19.53 -0.16
C VAL A 344 -7.01 -18.96 1.08
N LEU A 345 -6.25 -19.77 1.82
CA LEU A 345 -5.53 -19.30 3.02
C LEU A 345 -4.46 -18.27 2.64
N ASP A 346 -3.71 -18.52 1.56
CA ASP A 346 -2.77 -17.54 1.02
C ASP A 346 -3.49 -16.25 0.59
N TRP A 347 -4.67 -16.36 -0.04
CA TRP A 347 -5.49 -15.19 -0.39
C TRP A 347 -5.98 -14.42 0.84
N LEU A 348 -6.26 -15.08 1.97
CA LEU A 348 -6.65 -14.39 3.21
C LEU A 348 -5.52 -13.54 3.81
N HIS A 349 -4.26 -13.91 3.59
CA HIS A 349 -3.12 -13.05 3.96
C HIS A 349 -3.05 -11.79 3.11
N ASP A 350 -3.39 -11.89 1.83
CA ASP A 350 -3.50 -10.74 0.92
C ASP A 350 -4.72 -9.88 1.28
N ARG A 351 -5.86 -10.53 1.53
CA ARG A 351 -7.18 -9.94 1.76
C ARG A 351 -7.77 -10.37 3.11
N PRO A 352 -7.32 -9.75 4.22
CA PRO A 352 -7.77 -10.12 5.56
C PRO A 352 -9.22 -9.72 5.85
N ALA A 353 -9.79 -8.84 5.04
CA ALA A 353 -11.18 -8.40 5.12
C ALA A 353 -11.77 -8.35 3.71
N PHE A 354 -13.01 -8.82 3.56
CA PHE A 354 -13.64 -8.97 2.26
C PHE A 354 -15.18 -9.01 2.36
N THR A 355 -15.83 -8.70 1.24
CA THR A 355 -17.23 -9.06 1.00
C THR A 355 -17.32 -10.31 0.14
N ILE A 356 -18.48 -10.97 0.11
CA ILE A 356 -18.66 -12.20 -0.67
C ILE A 356 -18.51 -11.91 -2.16
N SER A 357 -19.05 -10.80 -2.65
CA SER A 357 -18.95 -10.36 -4.04
C SER A 357 -17.49 -10.20 -4.48
N ARG A 358 -16.68 -9.58 -3.63
CA ARG A 358 -15.24 -9.39 -3.90
C ARG A 358 -14.47 -10.71 -3.86
N ALA A 359 -14.74 -11.56 -2.86
CA ALA A 359 -14.14 -12.88 -2.77
C ALA A 359 -14.48 -13.74 -4.00
N ALA A 360 -15.71 -13.69 -4.48
CA ALA A 360 -16.13 -14.37 -5.71
C ALA A 360 -15.37 -13.87 -6.94
N GLY A 361 -15.23 -12.56 -7.11
CA GLY A 361 -14.48 -11.99 -8.24
C GLY A 361 -13.00 -12.39 -8.24
N GLU A 362 -12.34 -12.39 -7.08
CA GLU A 362 -10.90 -12.67 -6.97
C GLU A 362 -10.57 -14.17 -6.95
N LEU A 363 -11.33 -14.97 -6.21
CA LEU A 363 -11.11 -16.41 -6.13
C LEU A 363 -11.57 -17.15 -7.41
N LYS A 364 -12.47 -16.57 -8.21
CA LYS A 364 -12.76 -17.07 -9.56
C LYS A 364 -11.51 -17.03 -10.43
N GLY A 365 -10.79 -15.91 -10.45
CA GLY A 365 -9.55 -15.77 -11.22
C GLY A 365 -8.38 -16.59 -10.66
N ARG A 366 -8.27 -16.69 -9.32
CA ARG A 366 -7.13 -17.35 -8.67
C ARG A 366 -7.22 -18.87 -8.64
N CYS A 367 -8.40 -19.43 -8.37
CA CYS A 367 -8.58 -20.88 -8.21
C CYS A 367 -9.91 -21.40 -8.79
N GLY A 368 -10.57 -20.64 -9.67
CA GLY A 368 -11.78 -21.09 -10.39
C GLY A 368 -13.00 -21.33 -9.50
N LEU A 369 -13.12 -20.66 -8.35
CA LEU A 369 -14.29 -20.81 -7.46
C LEU A 369 -15.51 -20.05 -8.02
N SER A 370 -16.67 -20.72 -8.05
CA SER A 370 -17.95 -20.08 -8.36
C SER A 370 -18.48 -19.31 -7.15
N LEU A 371 -19.42 -18.38 -7.37
CA LEU A 371 -20.07 -17.63 -6.29
C LEU A 371 -20.66 -18.56 -5.21
N ARG A 372 -21.36 -19.61 -5.63
CA ARG A 372 -21.89 -20.65 -4.71
C ARG A 372 -20.77 -21.35 -3.94
N GLY A 373 -19.66 -21.66 -4.60
CA GLY A 373 -18.48 -22.23 -3.95
C GLY A 373 -17.89 -21.30 -2.89
N VAL A 374 -17.84 -20.00 -3.16
CA VAL A 374 -17.38 -18.98 -2.20
C VAL A 374 -18.31 -18.88 -1.00
N HIS A 375 -19.64 -18.90 -1.17
CA HIS A 375 -20.57 -18.94 -0.02
C HIS A 375 -20.30 -20.14 0.90
N LEU A 376 -20.18 -21.35 0.34
CA LEU A 376 -19.92 -22.56 1.12
C LEU A 376 -18.55 -22.52 1.81
N LEU A 377 -17.55 -21.94 1.15
CA LEU A 377 -16.21 -21.75 1.69
C LEU A 377 -16.21 -20.76 2.86
N VAL A 378 -16.86 -19.60 2.71
CA VAL A 378 -16.97 -18.60 3.77
C VAL A 378 -17.70 -19.16 4.99
N GLU A 379 -18.78 -19.91 4.79
CA GLU A 379 -19.45 -20.64 5.87
C GLU A 379 -18.52 -21.64 6.56
N GLN A 380 -17.69 -22.37 5.81
CA GLN A 380 -16.72 -23.30 6.37
C GLN A 380 -15.65 -22.57 7.18
N LEU A 381 -15.09 -21.47 6.65
CA LEU A 381 -14.10 -20.64 7.35
C LEU A 381 -14.70 -20.02 8.61
N ALA A 382 -15.96 -19.58 8.57
CA ALA A 382 -16.67 -19.01 9.71
C ALA A 382 -16.96 -20.07 10.79
N LYS A 383 -17.41 -21.27 10.41
CA LYS A 383 -17.62 -22.39 11.34
C LYS A 383 -16.32 -22.87 11.97
N ALA A 384 -15.24 -22.90 11.19
CA ALA A 384 -13.90 -23.17 11.70
C ALA A 384 -13.40 -22.01 12.56
N GLY A 385 -14.00 -20.80 12.46
CA GLY A 385 -13.65 -19.55 13.14
C GLY A 385 -12.32 -18.95 12.68
N VAL A 386 -11.96 -19.20 11.42
CA VAL A 386 -10.88 -18.52 10.69
C VAL A 386 -11.29 -17.08 10.33
N VAL A 387 -12.57 -16.87 9.99
CA VAL A 387 -13.15 -15.56 9.72
C VAL A 387 -14.35 -15.30 10.63
N ARG A 388 -14.63 -14.02 10.88
CA ARG A 388 -15.80 -13.55 11.62
C ARG A 388 -16.51 -12.45 10.85
N ASP A 389 -17.83 -12.39 11.02
CA ASP A 389 -18.64 -11.27 10.55
C ASP A 389 -18.35 -10.05 11.46
N ILE A 390 -17.98 -8.92 10.85
CA ILE A 390 -17.70 -7.68 11.58
C ILE A 390 -18.79 -6.62 11.42
N ALA A 391 -19.97 -7.03 10.93
CA ALA A 391 -21.22 -6.30 10.77
C ALA A 391 -21.12 -4.97 10.01
N ASP A 392 -22.02 -4.80 9.04
CA ASP A 392 -22.22 -3.54 8.34
C ASP A 392 -23.47 -2.81 8.87
N ARG A 393 -23.41 -1.48 8.94
CA ARG A 393 -24.58 -0.64 9.14
C ARG A 393 -25.21 -0.39 7.77
N GLY A 394 -25.85 -1.41 7.19
CA GLY A 394 -26.78 -1.26 6.06
C GLY A 394 -26.33 -1.72 4.67
N GLY A 395 -25.20 -2.43 4.51
CA GLY A 395 -24.72 -2.97 3.22
C GLY A 395 -24.36 -4.47 3.24
N GLU A 396 -23.52 -4.90 2.27
CA GLU A 396 -23.06 -6.29 2.12
C GLU A 396 -22.26 -6.75 3.35
N ARG A 397 -22.48 -7.99 3.82
CA ARG A 397 -21.77 -8.52 5.00
C ARG A 397 -20.26 -8.53 4.78
N VAL A 398 -19.55 -7.93 5.73
CA VAL A 398 -18.08 -7.88 5.76
C VAL A 398 -17.55 -8.97 6.66
N TRP A 399 -16.66 -9.80 6.11
CA TRP A 399 -15.95 -10.85 6.82
C TRP A 399 -14.51 -10.42 7.02
N ALA A 400 -13.94 -10.74 8.18
CA ALA A 400 -12.53 -10.50 8.46
C ALA A 400 -11.91 -11.67 9.23
N CYS A 401 -10.65 -11.98 8.93
CA CYS A 401 -9.81 -12.79 9.80
C CYS A 401 -9.07 -11.90 10.80
N ASP A 402 -8.77 -12.46 11.98
CA ASP A 402 -7.98 -11.74 12.98
C ASP A 402 -6.49 -11.80 12.60
N LEU A 403 -6.06 -10.84 11.80
CA LEU A 403 -4.66 -10.63 11.43
C LEU A 403 -4.03 -9.43 12.14
N SER A 404 -4.64 -8.96 13.25
CA SER A 404 -4.26 -7.77 14.05
C SER A 404 -3.01 -7.05 13.53
N PHE A 405 -3.19 -6.23 12.49
CA PHE A 405 -2.10 -5.56 11.77
C PHE A 405 -1.89 -4.13 12.28
N LEU A 406 -2.79 -3.64 13.13
CA LEU A 406 -2.59 -2.39 13.86
C LEU A 406 -2.15 -2.74 15.28
N PRO A 407 -1.13 -2.05 15.84
CA PRO A 407 -0.90 -2.14 17.28
C PRO A 407 -2.19 -1.73 18.00
N PRO A 408 -2.54 -2.36 19.14
CA PRO A 408 -3.68 -1.90 19.93
C PRO A 408 -3.50 -0.41 20.21
N GLY A 409 -4.49 0.39 19.80
CA GLY A 409 -4.44 1.84 19.89
C GLY A 409 -4.10 2.30 21.31
N ARG A 410 -3.15 3.22 21.41
CA ARG A 410 -3.02 4.13 22.55
C ARG A 410 -3.19 5.55 22.04
#